data_AF-A0A356KTG7-F1
#
_entry.id   AF-A0A356KTG7-F1
#
_cell.length_a   1.000
_cell.length_b   1.000
_cell.length_c   1.000
_cell.angle_alpha   90.00
_cell.angle_beta   90.00
_cell.angle_gamma   90.00
#
_symmetry.space_group_name_H-M   'P 1'
#
loop_
_entity.id
_entity.type
_entity.pdbx_description
1 polymer ?
#
loop_
_entity_poly.entity_id
_entity_poly.type
_entity_poly.pdbx_seq_one_letter_code
_entity_poly.pdbx_strand_id
1 'polypeptide(L)'
;MSRLLPLLLLVLAGCQRPYPLDERWCPLVEVVERPDLFVSDTVTTTIGTRIYVANLDLWLQRYPPGSVEQEALLSHEREHSIRQLEAGLGPWLARYLNDRDFMWREEQLGWALELRHLRDGGRPVVPAGVAFTLNGYQNLSGTMVGYDEALAWVEAVLSGSWSPES
;
A
#
# COMPACT_ATOMS: atom_id res chain seq x y z
N MET A 1 -56.01 15.06 -18.61
CA MET A 1 -55.01 16.09 -18.27
C MET A 1 -54.31 15.65 -17.00
N SER A 2 -52.97 15.58 -17.06
CA SER A 2 -51.99 15.60 -15.95
C SER A 2 -52.11 14.58 -14.80
N ARG A 3 -51.04 13.94 -14.32
CA ARG A 3 -49.62 13.85 -14.68
C ARG A 3 -49.13 12.62 -13.89
N LEU A 4 -48.60 11.62 -14.59
CA LEU A 4 -47.67 10.65 -14.03
C LEU A 4 -46.40 11.42 -13.67
N LEU A 5 -45.98 11.38 -12.40
CA LEU A 5 -44.57 11.56 -12.06
C LEU A 5 -44.27 10.69 -10.83
N PRO A 6 -43.49 9.61 -10.98
CA PRO A 6 -43.06 8.81 -9.85
C PRO A 6 -41.99 9.61 -9.11
N LEU A 7 -42.22 9.91 -7.83
CA LEU A 7 -41.14 10.36 -6.96
C LEU A 7 -40.32 9.11 -6.62
N LEU A 8 -39.41 8.80 -7.54
CA LEU A 8 -38.30 7.88 -7.35
C LEU A 8 -37.47 8.47 -6.20
N LEU A 9 -37.83 8.11 -4.97
CA LEU A 9 -37.04 8.38 -3.79
C LEU A 9 -35.73 7.62 -3.98
N LEU A 10 -34.70 8.40 -4.30
CA LEU A 10 -33.31 8.02 -4.33
C LEU A 10 -32.96 7.23 -3.07
N VAL A 11 -32.89 5.92 -3.21
CA VAL A 11 -32.12 5.06 -2.33
C VAL A 11 -30.66 5.38 -2.61
N LEU A 12 -30.16 6.47 -2.03
CA LEU A 12 -28.74 6.71 -1.80
C LEU A 12 -28.28 5.75 -0.69
N ALA A 13 -28.39 4.45 -0.93
CA ALA A 13 -27.48 3.52 -0.33
C ALA A 13 -26.15 3.79 -1.04
N GLY A 14 -25.28 4.55 -0.38
CA GLY A 14 -23.87 4.65 -0.75
C GLY A 14 -23.25 3.26 -0.60
N CYS A 15 -23.51 2.38 -1.56
CA CYS A 15 -22.66 1.25 -1.79
C CYS A 15 -21.36 1.85 -2.32
N GLN A 16 -20.43 2.22 -1.44
CA GLN A 16 -19.07 2.49 -1.86
C GLN A 16 -18.59 1.22 -2.55
N ARG A 17 -18.51 1.30 -3.88
CA ARG A 17 -18.05 0.19 -4.71
C ARG A 17 -16.52 0.18 -4.61
N PRO A 18 -15.90 -0.99 -4.48
CA PRO A 18 -14.46 -1.10 -4.61
C PRO A 18 -13.95 -0.42 -5.88
N TYR A 19 -12.74 0.12 -5.85
CA TYR A 19 -12.07 0.61 -7.04
C TYR A 19 -11.37 -0.58 -7.73
N PRO A 20 -11.84 -1.03 -8.90
CA PRO A 20 -11.25 -2.17 -9.59
C PRO A 20 -9.86 -1.81 -10.13
N LEU A 21 -8.93 -2.75 -10.04
CA LEU A 21 -7.61 -2.65 -10.62
C LEU A 21 -7.54 -3.40 -11.94
N ASP A 22 -6.85 -2.81 -12.91
CA ASP A 22 -6.60 -3.35 -14.22
C ASP A 22 -5.62 -4.55 -14.17
N GLU A 23 -5.73 -5.48 -15.14
CA GLU A 23 -5.04 -6.78 -15.13
C GLU A 23 -3.51 -6.70 -14.97
N ARG A 24 -2.90 -5.56 -15.33
CA ARG A 24 -1.47 -5.31 -15.13
C ARG A 24 -1.04 -5.40 -13.67
N TRP A 25 -1.96 -5.17 -12.73
CA TRP A 25 -1.70 -5.24 -11.29
C TRP A 25 -1.89 -6.63 -10.68
N CYS A 26 -2.25 -7.64 -11.50
CA CYS A 26 -2.41 -9.02 -11.05
C CYS A 26 -1.20 -9.47 -10.21
N PRO A 27 -1.42 -10.04 -9.01
CA PRO A 27 -2.68 -10.62 -8.52
C PRO A 27 -3.65 -9.67 -7.81
N LEU A 28 -3.33 -8.39 -7.68
CA LEU A 28 -4.27 -7.42 -7.11
C LEU A 28 -5.48 -7.22 -8.01
N VAL A 29 -6.68 -7.12 -7.41
CA VAL A 29 -7.94 -7.00 -8.15
C VAL A 29 -8.74 -5.74 -7.84
N GLU A 30 -8.64 -5.21 -6.62
CA GLU A 30 -9.40 -4.01 -6.22
C GLU A 30 -8.83 -3.36 -4.95
N VAL A 31 -9.14 -2.06 -4.81
CA VAL A 31 -8.98 -1.29 -3.56
C VAL A 31 -10.33 -1.22 -2.86
N VAL A 32 -10.39 -1.64 -1.61
CA VAL A 32 -11.61 -1.76 -0.80
C VAL A 32 -11.54 -0.80 0.38
N GLU A 33 -12.58 -0.01 0.58
CA GLU A 33 -12.71 0.82 1.77
C GLU A 33 -13.14 -0.01 2.99
N ARG A 34 -12.41 0.13 4.11
CA ARG A 34 -12.70 -0.50 5.40
C ARG A 34 -12.42 0.48 6.56
N PRO A 35 -13.30 1.47 6.78
CA PRO A 35 -13.11 2.46 7.85
C PRO A 35 -13.21 1.83 9.24
N ASP A 36 -13.75 0.61 9.35
CA ASP A 36 -13.83 -0.18 10.57
C ASP A 36 -12.50 -0.84 10.97
N LEU A 37 -11.55 -0.97 10.03
CA LEU A 37 -10.25 -1.60 10.25
C LEU A 37 -9.09 -0.60 10.30
N PHE A 38 -9.22 0.54 9.64
CA PHE A 38 -8.15 1.51 9.48
C PHE A 38 -8.61 2.91 9.90
N VAL A 39 -7.82 3.56 10.77
CA VAL A 39 -8.14 4.88 11.33
C VAL A 39 -7.35 6.01 10.66
N SER A 40 -6.37 5.68 9.80
CA SER A 40 -5.55 6.65 9.10
C SER A 40 -5.76 6.56 7.59
N ASP A 41 -6.07 7.70 6.99
CA ASP A 41 -6.26 7.86 5.55
C ASP A 41 -4.95 7.71 4.75
N THR A 42 -3.80 7.64 5.44
CA THR A 42 -2.49 7.43 4.82
C THR A 42 -2.07 5.97 4.77
N VAL A 43 -2.78 5.09 5.46
CA VAL A 43 -2.42 3.66 5.54
C VAL A 43 -3.09 2.91 4.41
N THR A 44 -2.25 2.21 3.66
CA THR A 44 -2.65 1.22 2.65
C THR A 44 -2.18 -0.14 3.16
N THR A 45 -2.99 -1.19 3.02
CA THR A 45 -2.60 -2.54 3.46
C THR A 45 -3.13 -3.59 2.51
N THR A 46 -2.23 -4.43 1.98
CA THR A 46 -2.61 -5.59 1.17
C THR A 46 -2.87 -6.82 2.00
N ILE A 47 -4.00 -7.50 1.74
CA ILE A 47 -4.33 -8.83 2.24
C ILE A 47 -4.84 -9.70 1.08
N GLY A 48 -4.06 -10.72 0.73
CA GLY A 48 -4.31 -11.54 -0.45
C GLY A 48 -4.30 -10.67 -1.70
N THR A 49 -5.40 -10.68 -2.46
CA THR A 49 -5.52 -9.98 -3.76
C THR A 49 -6.10 -8.56 -3.64
N ARG A 50 -6.26 -8.03 -2.43
CA ARG A 50 -6.97 -6.77 -2.21
C ARG A 50 -6.14 -5.80 -1.39
N ILE A 51 -6.26 -4.53 -1.76
CA ILE A 51 -5.75 -3.42 -0.97
C ILE A 51 -6.90 -2.86 -0.13
N TYR A 52 -6.62 -2.55 1.13
CA TYR A 52 -7.57 -1.96 2.06
C TYR A 52 -7.12 -0.56 2.47
N VAL A 53 -8.08 0.36 2.52
CA VAL A 53 -7.87 1.77 2.87
C VAL A 53 -8.99 2.25 3.80
N ALA A 54 -8.73 3.29 4.60
CA ALA A 54 -9.73 3.87 5.48
C ALA A 54 -10.82 4.65 4.72
N ASN A 55 -10.42 5.40 3.70
CA ASN A 55 -11.29 6.23 2.86
C ASN A 55 -10.83 6.19 1.40
N LEU A 56 -11.64 5.62 0.52
CA LEU A 56 -11.31 5.40 -0.89
C LEU A 56 -11.26 6.72 -1.66
N ASP A 57 -12.14 7.67 -1.38
CA ASP A 57 -12.16 8.95 -2.08
C ASP A 57 -10.92 9.79 -1.75
N LEU A 58 -10.51 9.83 -0.48
CA LEU A 58 -9.28 10.51 -0.06
C LEU A 58 -8.04 9.79 -0.60
N TRP A 59 -8.06 8.46 -0.63
CA TRP A 59 -6.99 7.68 -1.23
C TRP A 59 -6.83 7.99 -2.73
N LEU A 60 -7.93 8.05 -3.49
CA LEU A 60 -7.91 8.39 -4.92
C LEU A 60 -7.51 9.84 -5.18
N GLN A 61 -7.81 10.76 -4.26
CA GLN A 61 -7.31 12.14 -4.35
C GLN A 61 -5.80 12.22 -4.13
N ARG A 62 -5.27 11.41 -3.19
CA ARG A 62 -3.84 11.36 -2.88
C ARG A 62 -3.03 10.61 -3.95
N TYR A 63 -3.60 9.52 -4.49
CA TYR A 63 -3.00 8.65 -5.51
C TYR A 63 -3.91 8.60 -6.75
N PRO A 64 -3.96 9.68 -7.56
CA PRO A 64 -4.80 9.72 -8.75
C PRO A 64 -4.52 8.56 -9.71
N PRO A 65 -5.56 7.97 -10.34
CA PRO A 65 -5.41 6.96 -11.38
C PRO A 65 -4.38 7.30 -12.44
N GLY A 66 -3.37 6.43 -12.60
CA GLY A 66 -2.28 6.60 -13.58
C GLY A 66 -1.20 7.62 -13.20
N SER A 67 -1.23 8.16 -11.98
CA SER A 67 -0.12 8.98 -11.46
C SER A 67 1.10 8.12 -11.11
N VAL A 68 2.29 8.72 -11.14
CA VAL A 68 3.54 8.03 -10.74
C VAL A 68 3.43 7.52 -9.30
N GLU A 69 2.82 8.29 -8.41
CA GLU A 69 2.64 7.91 -7.01
C GLU A 69 1.70 6.72 -6.85
N GLN A 70 0.60 6.67 -7.61
CA GLN A 70 -0.28 5.51 -7.60
C GLN A 70 0.44 4.27 -8.11
N GLU A 71 1.15 4.39 -9.25
CA GLU A 71 1.86 3.24 -9.82
C GLU A 71 2.99 2.75 -8.91
N ALA A 72 3.68 3.66 -8.21
CA ALA A 72 4.71 3.31 -7.24
C ALA A 72 4.10 2.54 -6.05
N LEU A 73 3.02 3.04 -5.47
CA LEU A 73 2.31 2.39 -4.36
C LEU A 73 1.74 1.03 -4.79
N LEU A 74 1.08 0.95 -5.95
CA LEU A 74 0.53 -0.32 -6.43
C LEU A 74 1.63 -1.35 -6.74
N SER A 75 2.84 -0.91 -7.11
CA SER A 75 3.98 -1.81 -7.29
C SER A 75 4.44 -2.41 -5.95
N HIS A 76 4.49 -1.60 -4.89
CA HIS A 76 4.74 -2.06 -3.52
C HIS A 76 3.70 -3.10 -3.09
N GLU A 77 2.43 -2.72 -3.17
CA GLU A 77 1.33 -3.56 -2.69
C GLU A 77 1.21 -4.87 -3.49
N ARG A 78 1.52 -4.83 -4.78
CA ARG A 78 1.55 -6.02 -5.63
C ARG A 78 2.61 -7.02 -5.17
N GLU A 79 3.78 -6.54 -4.75
CA GLU A 79 4.85 -7.40 -4.22
C GLU A 79 4.38 -8.11 -2.95
N HIS A 80 3.74 -7.41 -2.01
CA HIS A 80 3.14 -8.05 -0.84
C HIS A 80 2.09 -9.09 -1.23
N SER A 81 1.23 -8.78 -2.20
CA SER A 81 0.21 -9.73 -2.67
C SER A 81 0.82 -11.02 -3.20
N ILE A 82 1.86 -10.92 -4.06
CA ILE A 82 2.57 -12.08 -4.62
C ILE A 82 3.15 -12.93 -3.49
N ARG A 83 3.90 -12.31 -2.57
CA ARG A 83 4.60 -13.03 -1.50
C ARG A 83 3.64 -13.66 -0.49
N GLN A 84 2.54 -13.00 -0.18
CA GLN A 84 1.46 -13.56 0.65
C GLN A 84 0.85 -14.81 0.01
N LEU A 85 0.65 -14.81 -1.31
CA LEU A 85 0.08 -15.96 -2.02
C LEU A 85 1.07 -17.11 -2.14
N GLU A 86 2.35 -16.83 -2.42
CA GLU A 86 3.40 -17.84 -2.52
C GLU A 86 3.69 -18.54 -1.19
N ALA A 87 3.71 -17.79 -0.08
CA ALA A 87 3.96 -18.35 1.25
C ALA A 87 2.69 -18.92 1.92
N GLY A 88 1.51 -18.60 1.38
CA GLY A 88 0.22 -18.80 2.03
C GLY A 88 -0.09 -17.68 3.02
N LEU A 89 -1.29 -17.10 2.92
CA LEU A 89 -1.66 -15.88 3.62
C LEU A 89 -1.53 -15.99 5.15
N GLY A 90 -2.06 -17.06 5.75
CA GLY A 90 -2.02 -17.27 7.20
C GLY A 90 -0.59 -17.36 7.75
N PRO A 91 0.25 -18.28 7.23
CA PRO A 91 1.66 -18.37 7.59
C PRO A 91 2.44 -17.06 7.37
N TRP A 92 2.22 -16.37 6.26
CA TRP A 92 2.89 -15.11 5.97
C TRP A 92 2.52 -14.03 7.00
N LEU A 93 1.23 -13.84 7.27
CA LEU A 93 0.75 -12.87 8.26
C LEU A 93 1.25 -13.19 9.67
N ALA A 94 1.24 -14.47 10.07
CA ALA A 94 1.74 -14.88 11.37
C ALA A 94 3.22 -14.50 11.54
N ARG A 95 4.04 -14.66 10.51
CA ARG A 95 5.45 -14.24 10.56
C ARG A 95 5.59 -12.72 10.55
N TYR A 96 4.93 -12.03 9.62
CA TYR A 96 5.00 -10.57 9.52
C TYR A 96 4.64 -9.89 10.85
N LEU A 97 3.64 -10.41 11.55
CA LEU A 97 3.19 -9.87 12.83
C LEU A 97 4.10 -10.20 14.03
N ASN A 98 4.93 -11.24 13.97
CA ASN A 98 5.68 -11.75 15.14
C ASN A 98 7.20 -11.77 14.95
N ASP A 99 7.70 -11.66 13.73
CA ASP A 99 9.11 -11.71 13.38
C ASP A 99 9.51 -10.38 12.74
N ARG A 100 10.24 -9.57 13.52
CA ARG A 100 10.69 -8.24 13.12
C ARG A 100 11.61 -8.29 11.89
N ASP A 101 12.53 -9.24 11.85
CA ASP A 101 13.52 -9.32 10.77
C ASP A 101 12.85 -9.82 9.48
N PHE A 102 11.82 -10.67 9.61
CA PHE A 102 10.97 -11.00 8.48
C PHE A 102 10.17 -9.79 7.98
N MET A 103 9.47 -9.08 8.87
CA MET A 103 8.73 -7.86 8.50
C MET A 103 9.62 -6.85 7.77
N TRP A 104 10.83 -6.61 8.30
CA TRP A 104 11.75 -5.65 7.71
C TRP A 104 12.16 -6.05 6.29
N ARG A 105 12.53 -7.33 6.06
CA ARG A 105 12.85 -7.81 4.71
C ARG A 105 11.68 -7.70 3.74
N GLU A 106 10.46 -7.99 4.19
CA GLU A 106 9.27 -7.85 3.34
C GLU A 106 9.02 -6.38 2.95
N GLU A 107 9.14 -5.45 3.90
CA GLU A 107 9.00 -4.02 3.64
C GLU A 107 10.12 -3.48 2.74
N GLN A 108 11.36 -3.95 2.90
CA GLN A 108 12.46 -3.55 2.01
C GLN A 108 12.16 -3.87 0.55
N LEU A 109 11.55 -5.03 0.27
CA LEU A 109 11.18 -5.41 -1.10
C LEU A 109 10.12 -4.48 -1.69
N GLY A 110 9.03 -4.24 -0.96
CA GLY A 110 7.95 -3.33 -1.39
C GLY A 110 8.45 -1.90 -1.57
N TRP A 111 9.08 -1.33 -0.54
CA TRP A 111 9.57 0.04 -0.57
C TRP A 111 10.64 0.27 -1.63
N ALA A 112 11.50 -0.72 -1.90
CA ALA A 112 12.50 -0.55 -2.94
C ALA A 112 11.86 -0.38 -4.33
N LEU A 113 10.76 -1.07 -4.61
CA LEU A 113 9.99 -0.88 -5.84
C LEU A 113 9.35 0.51 -5.88
N GLU A 114 8.69 0.93 -4.79
CA GLU A 114 8.07 2.25 -4.70
C GLU A 114 9.09 3.38 -4.90
N LEU A 115 10.20 3.35 -4.17
CA LEU A 115 11.23 4.39 -4.19
C LEU A 115 11.89 4.51 -5.57
N ARG A 116 12.16 3.37 -6.23
CA ARG A 116 12.73 3.37 -7.59
C ARG A 116 11.73 3.93 -8.59
N HIS A 117 10.45 3.54 -8.51
CA HIS A 117 9.41 4.05 -9.41
C HIS A 117 9.20 5.56 -9.25
N LEU A 118 9.17 6.06 -8.01
CA LEU A 118 9.10 7.49 -7.72
C LEU A 118 10.31 8.24 -8.30
N ARG A 119 11.53 7.76 -8.05
CA ARG A 119 12.76 8.36 -8.56
C ARG A 119 12.77 8.40 -10.09
N ASP A 120 12.49 7.27 -10.73
CA ASP A 120 12.56 7.12 -12.19
C ASP A 120 11.44 7.92 -12.88
N GLY A 121 10.30 8.10 -12.21
CA GLY A 121 9.22 9.01 -12.61
C GLY A 121 9.47 10.50 -12.29
N GLY A 122 10.68 10.86 -11.84
CA GLY A 122 11.09 12.24 -11.57
C GLY A 122 10.46 12.87 -10.33
N ARG A 123 9.91 12.06 -9.42
CA ARG A 123 9.34 12.55 -8.16
C ARG A 123 10.43 12.73 -7.12
N PRO A 124 10.48 13.89 -6.44
CA PRO A 124 11.45 14.08 -5.37
C PRO A 124 11.10 13.16 -4.19
N VAL A 125 12.08 12.37 -3.77
CA VAL A 125 11.99 11.53 -2.57
C VAL A 125 12.90 12.14 -1.52
N VAL A 126 12.37 12.36 -0.31
CA VAL A 126 13.13 12.86 0.84
C VAL A 126 13.51 11.67 1.72
N PRO A 127 14.78 11.22 1.73
CA PRO A 127 15.17 9.98 2.44
C PRO A 127 14.79 10.00 3.92
N ALA A 128 15.03 11.11 4.59
CA ALA A 128 14.69 11.30 6.01
C ALA A 128 13.19 11.14 6.29
N GLY A 129 12.32 11.54 5.35
CA GLY A 129 10.87 11.39 5.50
C GLY A 129 10.43 9.94 5.38
N VAL A 130 11.02 9.20 4.43
CA VAL A 130 10.76 7.76 4.26
C VAL A 130 11.29 6.97 5.46
N ALA A 131 12.50 7.28 5.94
CA ALA A 131 13.08 6.66 7.13
C ALA A 131 12.23 6.90 8.38
N PHE A 132 11.64 8.09 8.53
CA PHE A 132 10.71 8.38 9.62
C PHE A 132 9.45 7.51 9.53
N THR A 133 8.87 7.35 8.34
CA THR A 133 7.71 6.45 8.13
C THR A 133 8.06 5.01 8.49
N LEU A 134 9.17 4.48 7.97
CA LEU A 134 9.64 3.11 8.24
C LEU A 134 9.91 2.87 9.72
N ASN A 135 10.51 3.83 10.42
CA ASN A 135 10.75 3.74 11.85
C ASN A 135 9.45 3.73 12.69
N GLY A 136 8.37 4.29 12.15
CA GLY A 136 7.04 4.24 12.76
C GLY A 136 6.37 2.87 12.67
N TYR A 137 6.85 1.95 11.83
CA TYR A 137 6.24 0.64 11.65
C TYR A 137 6.52 -0.27 12.86
N GLN A 138 5.49 -0.98 13.28
CA GLN A 138 5.53 -1.88 14.43
C GLN A 138 4.79 -3.17 14.13
N ASN A 139 5.26 -4.27 14.72
CA ASN A 139 4.52 -5.51 14.84
C ASN A 139 4.39 -5.91 16.34
N LEU A 140 3.90 -7.12 16.62
CA LEU A 140 3.70 -7.60 17.99
C LEU A 140 5.00 -7.77 18.78
N SER A 141 6.15 -7.80 18.08
CA SER A 141 7.50 -7.90 18.66
C SER A 141 8.18 -6.53 18.81
N GLY A 142 7.51 -5.44 18.44
CA GLY A 142 7.98 -4.06 18.62
C GLY A 142 8.27 -3.32 17.31
N THR A 143 9.11 -2.30 17.40
CA THR A 143 9.54 -1.48 16.24
C THR A 143 10.25 -2.33 15.20
N MET A 144 9.88 -2.14 13.93
CA MET A 144 10.44 -2.87 12.79
C MET A 144 11.93 -2.58 12.58
N VAL A 145 12.30 -1.31 12.48
CA VAL A 145 13.65 -0.85 12.15
C VAL A 145 13.96 0.49 12.83
N GLY A 146 15.21 0.71 13.22
CA GLY A 146 15.67 1.99 13.75
C GLY A 146 15.76 3.07 12.65
N TYR A 147 15.62 4.34 13.02
CA TYR A 147 15.68 5.46 12.07
C TYR A 147 16.99 5.49 11.27
N ASP A 148 18.15 5.38 11.93
CA ASP A 148 19.46 5.47 11.26
C ASP A 148 19.67 4.32 10.27
N GLU A 149 19.23 3.11 10.62
CA GLU A 149 19.28 1.95 9.73
C GLU A 149 18.35 2.14 8.53
N ALA A 150 17.12 2.62 8.76
CA ALA A 150 16.17 2.90 7.69
C ALA A 150 16.71 4.00 6.74
N LEU A 151 17.31 5.06 7.28
CA LEU A 151 17.88 6.14 6.47
C LEU A 151 19.01 5.64 5.58
N ALA A 152 19.98 4.91 6.15
CA ALA A 152 21.08 4.33 5.39
C ALA A 152 20.57 3.39 4.28
N TRP A 153 19.54 2.59 4.57
CA TRP A 153 18.92 1.72 3.58
C TRP A 153 18.23 2.50 2.45
N VAL A 154 17.43 3.53 2.78
CA VAL A 154 16.74 4.36 1.77
C VAL A 154 17.75 5.06 0.85
N GLU A 155 18.84 5.60 1.40
CA GLU A 155 19.92 6.22 0.61
C GLU A 155 20.61 5.20 -0.32
N ALA A 156 20.82 3.96 0.15
CA ALA A 156 21.38 2.89 -0.66
C ALA A 156 20.43 2.49 -1.81
N VAL A 157 19.12 2.42 -1.58
CA VAL A 157 18.13 2.15 -2.64
C VAL A 157 18.13 3.26 -3.69
N LEU A 158 18.08 4.52 -3.24
CA LEU A 158 17.98 5.68 -4.15
C LEU A 158 19.26 5.89 -4.97
N SER A 159 20.43 5.59 -4.40
CA SER A 159 21.71 5.61 -5.11
C SER A 159 21.94 4.39 -6.03
N GLY A 160 21.09 3.36 -5.93
CA GLY A 160 21.19 2.13 -6.71
C GLY A 160 22.23 1.13 -6.18
N SER A 161 22.77 1.35 -4.98
CA SER A 161 23.75 0.46 -4.36
C SER A 161 23.14 -0.71 -3.60
N TRP A 162 21.82 -0.73 -3.39
CA TRP A 162 21.11 -1.84 -2.72
C TRP A 162 20.44 -2.79 -3.73
N SER A 163 20.57 -4.09 -3.48
CA SER A 163 19.80 -5.15 -4.14
C SER A 163 19.19 -6.13 -3.12
N PRO A 164 18.15 -6.89 -3.48
CA PRO A 164 17.57 -7.92 -2.58
C PRO A 164 18.54 -9.06 -2.21
N GLU A 165 19.62 -9.21 -2.97
CA GLU A 165 20.64 -10.26 -2.79
C GLU A 165 21.89 -9.75 -2.04
N SER A 166 22.00 -8.44 -1.81
CA SER A 166 23.14 -7.80 -1.14
C SER A 166 23.07 -7.86 0.38
#